data_AF-A0A286EW88-F1
#
_entry.id   AF-A0A286EW88-F1
#
_cell.length_a   1.000
_cell.length_b   1.000
_cell.length_c   1.000
_cell.angle_alpha   90.00
_cell.angle_beta   90.00
_cell.angle_gamma   90.00
#
_symmetry.space_group_name_H-M   'P 1'
#
loop_
_entity.id
_entity.type
_entity.pdbx_description
1 polymer ?
#
loop_
_entity_poly.entity_id
_entity_poly.type
_entity_poly.pdbx_seq_one_letter_code
_entity_poly.pdbx_strand_id
1 'polypeptide(L)'
;MQIRTQKYAEIAYPLVANMKVNKEFKQTDPEKYKRQYELQNEYRTQALNLPTMILQSGLAQSIGFLMAKAKNDSSEAKAKTKAFQKLLEHLEKLLKDSVKPNKTLHETILESDIVQYQRLTRNAIEASSWLKRYTQALLEKDKKQEQNNATDA
;
A
#
# COMPACT_ATOMS: atom_id res chain seq x y z
N MET A 1 -10.76 24.82 6.95
CA MET A 1 -9.43 24.23 7.16
C MET A 1 -9.60 22.72 7.30
N GLN A 2 -9.15 21.92 6.33
CA GLN A 2 -9.21 20.47 6.45
C GLN A 2 -8.07 19.97 7.36
N ILE A 3 -8.40 19.07 8.29
CA ILE A 3 -7.41 18.42 9.17
C ILE A 3 -6.59 17.40 8.37
N ARG A 4 -5.31 17.20 8.71
CA ARG A 4 -4.38 16.30 7.99
C ARG A 4 -4.97 14.90 7.76
N THR A 5 -5.60 14.33 8.78
CA THR A 5 -6.22 13.00 8.68
C THR A 5 -7.37 12.96 7.67
N GLN A 6 -8.14 14.04 7.53
CA GLN A 6 -9.18 14.15 6.50
C GLN A 6 -8.56 14.16 5.11
N LYS A 7 -7.48 14.90 4.89
CA LYS A 7 -6.75 14.90 3.62
C LYS A 7 -6.27 13.49 3.24
N TYR A 8 -5.69 12.75 4.21
CA TYR A 8 -5.29 11.36 3.96
C TYR A 8 -6.48 10.48 3.57
N ALA A 9 -7.63 10.63 4.22
CA ALA A 9 -8.83 9.89 3.87
C ALA A 9 -9.30 10.21 2.44
N GLU A 10 -9.37 11.48 2.07
CA GLU A 10 -9.82 11.95 0.75
C GLU A 10 -8.87 11.50 -0.37
N ILE A 11 -7.56 11.53 -0.14
CA ILE A 11 -6.55 11.09 -1.12
C ILE A 11 -6.52 9.55 -1.22
N ALA A 12 -6.64 8.84 -0.09
CA ALA A 12 -6.54 7.37 -0.07
C ALA A 12 -7.72 6.68 -0.75
N TYR A 13 -8.94 7.22 -0.62
CA TYR A 13 -10.15 6.61 -1.18
C TYR A 13 -10.03 6.29 -2.69
N PRO A 14 -9.80 7.27 -3.60
CA PRO A 14 -9.74 6.99 -5.03
C PRO A 14 -8.55 6.09 -5.39
N LEU A 15 -7.44 6.17 -4.65
CA LEU A 15 -6.27 5.32 -4.88
C LEU A 15 -6.59 3.85 -4.65
N VAL A 16 -7.29 3.53 -3.56
CA VAL A 16 -7.68 2.14 -3.26
C VAL A 16 -8.86 1.70 -4.13
N ALA A 17 -9.83 2.58 -4.40
CA ALA A 17 -10.97 2.27 -5.27
C ALA A 17 -10.51 1.85 -6.67
N ASN A 18 -9.48 2.50 -7.21
CA ASN A 18 -8.89 2.17 -8.52
C ASN A 18 -8.14 0.82 -8.55
N MET A 19 -7.85 0.23 -7.39
CA MET A 19 -7.28 -1.12 -7.30
C MET A 19 -8.35 -2.22 -7.40
N LYS A 20 -9.64 -1.86 -7.35
CA LYS A 20 -10.73 -2.82 -7.42
C LYS A 20 -10.79 -3.44 -8.82
N VAL A 21 -10.82 -4.77 -8.88
CA VAL A 21 -10.94 -5.52 -10.13
C VAL A 21 -12.27 -5.21 -10.82
N ASN A 22 -12.24 -4.97 -12.13
CA ASN A 22 -13.47 -4.90 -12.91
C ASN A 22 -13.96 -6.32 -13.24
N LYS A 23 -15.12 -6.69 -12.70
CA LYS A 23 -15.72 -8.03 -12.87
C LYS A 23 -16.19 -8.30 -14.29
N GLU A 24 -16.44 -7.27 -15.09
CA GLU A 24 -16.83 -7.42 -16.51
C GLU A 24 -15.73 -8.09 -17.33
N PHE A 25 -14.47 -7.88 -16.97
CA PHE A 25 -13.34 -8.56 -17.62
C PHE A 25 -13.37 -10.07 -17.43
N LYS A 26 -14.11 -10.59 -16.44
CA LYS A 26 -14.21 -12.04 -16.23
C LYS A 26 -14.78 -12.76 -17.45
N GLN A 27 -15.68 -12.13 -18.20
CA GLN A 27 -16.21 -12.67 -19.45
C GLN A 27 -15.49 -12.14 -20.69
N THR A 28 -15.14 -10.85 -20.71
CA THR A 28 -14.62 -10.19 -21.93
C THR A 28 -13.12 -10.36 -22.14
N ASP A 29 -12.32 -10.45 -21.07
CA ASP A 29 -10.87 -10.63 -21.11
C ASP A 29 -10.39 -11.35 -19.83
N PRO A 30 -10.51 -12.70 -19.80
CA PRO A 30 -10.20 -13.49 -18.60
C PRO A 30 -8.75 -13.35 -18.13
N GLU A 31 -7.81 -13.11 -19.04
CA GLU A 31 -6.39 -12.94 -18.70
C GLU A 31 -6.15 -11.60 -17.99
N LYS A 32 -6.75 -10.52 -18.48
CA LYS A 32 -6.72 -9.21 -17.81
C LYS A 32 -7.41 -9.25 -16.45
N TYR A 33 -8.56 -9.93 -16.36
CA TYR A 33 -9.24 -10.14 -15.08
C TYR A 33 -8.32 -10.83 -14.07
N LYS A 34 -7.68 -11.94 -14.47
CA LYS A 34 -6.75 -12.69 -13.61
C LYS A 34 -5.59 -11.80 -13.12
N ARG A 35 -4.95 -11.05 -14.02
CA ARG A 35 -3.86 -10.13 -13.67
C ARG A 35 -4.30 -9.03 -12.68
N GLN A 36 -5.48 -8.45 -12.86
CA GLN A 36 -6.03 -7.45 -11.94
C GLN A 36 -6.42 -8.06 -10.58
N TYR A 37 -6.99 -9.26 -10.60
CA TYR A 37 -7.35 -9.99 -9.39
C TYR A 37 -6.12 -10.30 -8.52
N GLU A 38 -5.05 -10.84 -9.13
CA GLU A 38 -3.78 -11.11 -8.45
C GLU A 38 -3.16 -9.83 -7.88
N LEU A 39 -3.14 -8.75 -8.68
CA LEU A 39 -2.65 -7.44 -8.23
C LEU A 39 -3.47 -6.90 -7.04
N GLN A 40 -4.80 -6.99 -7.09
CA GLN A 40 -5.69 -6.55 -6.02
C GLN A 40 -5.40 -7.32 -4.72
N ASN A 41 -5.23 -8.64 -4.80
CA ASN A 41 -5.01 -9.49 -3.62
C ASN A 41 -3.63 -9.28 -3.00
N GLU A 42 -2.60 -9.13 -3.84
CA GLU A 42 -1.26 -8.78 -3.35
C GLU A 42 -1.26 -7.39 -2.72
N TYR A 43 -1.84 -6.39 -3.40
CA TYR A 43 -1.96 -5.03 -2.84
C TYR A 43 -2.71 -5.03 -1.51
N ARG A 44 -3.84 -5.75 -1.43
CA ARG A 44 -4.62 -5.91 -0.21
C ARG A 44 -3.73 -6.44 0.91
N THR A 45 -3.06 -7.57 0.68
CA THR A 45 -2.19 -8.20 1.69
C THR A 45 -1.13 -7.22 2.20
N GLN A 46 -0.45 -6.51 1.30
CA GLN A 46 0.60 -5.58 1.71
C GLN A 46 0.04 -4.34 2.43
N ALA A 47 -1.06 -3.76 1.95
CA ALA A 47 -1.67 -2.56 2.54
C ALA A 47 -2.25 -2.82 3.94
N LEU A 48 -2.77 -4.03 4.21
CA LEU A 48 -3.26 -4.41 5.55
C LEU A 48 -2.14 -4.48 6.60
N ASN A 49 -0.93 -4.85 6.16
CA ASN A 49 0.23 -5.07 7.03
C ASN A 49 1.12 -3.84 7.17
N LEU A 50 1.09 -2.91 6.20
CA LEU A 50 1.97 -1.74 6.15
C LEU A 50 2.00 -0.90 7.44
N PRO A 51 0.87 -0.55 8.09
CA PRO A 51 0.92 0.26 9.32
C PRO A 51 1.67 -0.45 10.44
N THR A 52 1.46 -1.76 10.59
CA THR A 52 2.13 -2.59 11.59
C THR A 52 3.62 -2.74 11.27
N MET A 53 3.96 -2.91 9.99
CA MET A 53 5.35 -2.97 9.54
C MET A 53 6.10 -1.69 9.92
N ILE A 54 5.53 -0.51 9.64
CA ILE A 54 6.12 0.78 10.02
C ILE A 54 6.27 0.89 11.54
N LEU A 55 5.29 0.43 12.32
CA LEU A 55 5.34 0.47 13.77
C LEU A 55 6.43 -0.45 14.35
N GLN A 56 6.64 -1.63 13.77
CA GLN A 56 7.56 -2.65 14.29
C GLN A 56 9.00 -2.48 13.83
N SER A 57 9.22 -2.22 12.54
CA SER A 57 10.57 -2.09 11.95
C SER A 57 10.99 -0.64 11.70
N GLY A 58 10.09 0.31 11.91
CA GLY A 58 10.34 1.72 11.65
C GLY A 58 10.14 2.10 10.18
N LEU A 59 10.05 3.41 9.94
CA LEU A 59 9.75 3.95 8.62
C LEU A 59 10.86 3.68 7.61
N ALA A 60 12.13 3.93 7.97
CA ALA A 60 13.26 3.75 7.03
C ALA A 60 13.35 2.33 6.50
N GLN A 61 13.31 1.32 7.38
CA GLN A 61 13.37 -0.09 6.98
C GLN A 61 12.15 -0.51 6.17
N SER A 62 10.95 -0.03 6.55
CA SER A 62 9.73 -0.31 5.82
C SER A 62 9.78 0.21 4.38
N ILE A 63 10.23 1.46 4.17
CA ILE A 63 10.36 2.03 2.82
C ILE A 63 11.45 1.31 2.03
N GLY A 64 12.60 1.02 2.64
CA GLY A 64 13.67 0.24 2.00
C GLY A 64 13.20 -1.13 1.53
N PHE A 65 12.41 -1.83 2.35
CA PHE A 65 11.80 -3.11 1.98
C PHE A 65 10.83 -2.99 0.80
N LEU A 66 9.93 -2.00 0.82
CA LEU A 66 9.01 -1.74 -0.30
C LEU A 66 9.78 -1.47 -1.59
N MET A 67 10.81 -0.62 -1.53
CA MET A 67 11.67 -0.29 -2.67
C MET A 67 12.41 -1.51 -3.23
N ALA A 68 12.94 -2.37 -2.36
CA ALA A 68 13.63 -3.59 -2.77
C ALA A 68 12.67 -4.57 -3.47
N LYS A 69 11.46 -4.76 -2.93
CA LYS A 69 10.46 -5.66 -3.54
C LYS A 69 9.83 -5.08 -4.80
N ALA A 70 9.76 -3.75 -4.92
CA ALA A 70 9.26 -3.06 -6.11
C ALA A 70 10.19 -3.18 -7.34
N LYS A 71 11.45 -3.62 -7.17
CA LYS A 71 12.43 -3.79 -8.26
C LYS A 71 12.62 -5.26 -8.69
N ASN A 72 11.89 -6.19 -8.09
CA ASN A 72 12.11 -7.61 -8.36
C ASN A 72 11.41 -8.05 -9.66
N ASP A 73 12.17 -8.34 -10.71
CA ASP A 73 11.68 -8.55 -12.08
C ASP A 73 11.41 -10.03 -12.44
N SER A 74 11.32 -10.94 -11.46
CA SER A 74 10.98 -12.34 -11.76
C SER A 74 9.55 -12.49 -12.27
N SER A 75 9.35 -13.37 -13.27
CA SER A 75 8.06 -13.54 -13.98
C SER A 75 6.91 -13.96 -13.03
N GLU A 76 7.18 -14.81 -12.05
CA GLU A 76 6.23 -15.24 -11.00
C GLU A 76 5.94 -14.14 -9.97
N ALA A 77 6.81 -13.13 -9.82
CA ALA A 77 6.61 -12.04 -8.88
C ALA A 77 5.90 -10.82 -9.48
N LYS A 78 5.52 -10.84 -10.76
CA LYS A 78 5.09 -9.62 -11.47
C LYS A 78 3.89 -8.91 -10.84
N ALA A 79 2.89 -9.64 -10.34
CA ALA A 79 1.74 -9.04 -9.65
C ALA A 79 2.13 -8.47 -8.28
N LYS A 80 2.96 -9.22 -7.53
CA LYS A 80 3.45 -8.83 -6.21
C LYS A 80 4.39 -7.61 -6.26
N THR A 81 5.34 -7.60 -7.19
CA THR A 81 6.22 -6.46 -7.47
C THR A 81 5.40 -5.22 -7.82
N LYS A 82 4.40 -5.35 -8.70
CA LYS A 82 3.48 -4.25 -9.03
C LYS A 82 2.67 -3.77 -7.83
N ALA A 83 2.24 -4.68 -6.95
CA ALA A 83 1.55 -4.32 -5.72
C ALA A 83 2.45 -3.48 -4.80
N PHE A 84 3.72 -3.86 -4.63
CA PHE A 84 4.69 -3.07 -3.87
C PHE A 84 4.96 -1.70 -4.50
N GLN A 85 5.10 -1.63 -5.82
CA GLN A 85 5.23 -0.36 -6.56
C GLN A 85 4.03 0.56 -6.30
N LYS A 86 2.81 0.03 -6.46
CA LYS A 86 1.58 0.79 -6.22
C LYS A 86 1.44 1.24 -4.76
N LEU A 87 1.81 0.39 -3.81
CA LEU A 87 1.75 0.74 -2.40
C LEU A 87 2.73 1.86 -2.06
N LEU A 88 3.95 1.81 -2.59
CA LEU A 88 4.94 2.88 -2.43
C LEU A 88 4.45 4.18 -3.06
N GLU A 89 3.98 4.15 -4.30
CA GLU A 89 3.40 5.31 -5.01
C GLU A 89 2.24 5.95 -4.22
N HIS A 90 1.33 5.13 -3.68
CA HIS A 90 0.19 5.62 -2.91
C HIS A 90 0.64 6.27 -1.60
N LEU A 91 1.63 5.69 -0.91
CA LEU A 91 2.18 6.25 0.33
C LEU A 91 2.92 7.56 0.07
N GLU A 92 3.73 7.64 -0.98
CA GLU A 92 4.40 8.88 -1.39
C GLU A 92 3.41 9.99 -1.72
N LYS A 93 2.31 9.65 -2.44
CA LYS A 93 1.25 10.61 -2.75
C LYS A 93 0.55 11.12 -1.50
N LEU A 94 0.27 10.25 -0.54
CA LEU A 94 -0.32 10.64 0.74
C LEU A 94 0.64 11.52 1.55
N LEU A 95 1.93 11.20 1.55
CA LEU A 95 2.95 11.90 2.32
C LEU A 95 3.57 13.09 1.60
N LYS A 96 3.08 13.49 0.42
CA LYS A 96 3.65 14.56 -0.41
C LYS A 96 3.92 15.85 0.38
N ASP A 97 2.98 16.25 1.23
CA ASP A 97 3.10 17.46 2.09
C ASP A 97 4.16 17.31 3.20
N SER A 98 4.60 16.09 3.49
CA SER A 98 5.64 15.77 4.49
C SER A 98 7.02 15.51 3.86
N VAL A 99 7.11 15.50 2.52
CA VAL A 99 8.34 15.27 1.77
C VAL A 99 8.98 16.62 1.42
N LYS A 100 10.31 16.73 1.53
CA LYS A 100 11.02 17.95 1.16
C LYS A 100 10.84 18.24 -0.34
N PRO A 101 10.72 19.51 -0.77
CA PRO A 101 10.62 19.84 -2.19
C PRO A 101 11.78 19.23 -3.00
N ASN A 102 11.47 18.69 -4.18
CA ASN A 102 12.41 18.04 -5.10
C ASN A 102 13.15 16.82 -4.54
N LYS A 103 12.62 16.17 -3.50
CA LYS A 103 13.16 14.93 -2.96
C LYS A 103 12.13 13.82 -2.99
N THR A 104 12.61 12.59 -3.04
CA THR A 104 11.80 11.39 -2.80
C THR A 104 11.48 11.27 -1.31
N LEU A 105 10.47 10.44 -0.99
CA LEU A 105 10.17 10.09 0.40
C LEU A 105 11.38 9.45 1.08
N HIS A 106 12.08 8.56 0.37
CA HIS A 106 13.25 7.86 0.89
C HIS A 106 14.41 8.81 1.22
N GLU A 107 14.75 9.74 0.33
CA GLU A 107 15.78 10.76 0.60
C GLU A 107 15.38 11.66 1.78
N THR A 108 14.11 12.07 1.85
CA THR A 108 13.63 12.86 2.99
C THR A 108 13.79 12.12 4.31
N ILE A 109 13.53 10.81 4.33
CA ILE A 109 13.70 9.97 5.52
C ILE A 109 15.17 9.95 5.96
N LEU A 110 16.10 9.70 5.05
CA LEU A 110 17.53 9.57 5.37
C LEU A 110 18.16 10.88 5.86
N GLU A 111 17.65 12.01 5.41
CA GLU A 111 18.14 13.34 5.80
C GLU A 111 17.37 13.97 6.96
N SER A 112 16.40 13.26 7.53
CA SER A 112 15.62 13.79 8.64
C SER A 112 16.43 13.77 9.93
N ASP A 113 16.37 14.86 10.70
CA ASP A 113 16.76 14.81 12.11
C ASP A 113 15.76 13.94 12.91
N ILE A 114 16.07 13.68 14.18
CA ILE A 114 15.24 12.81 15.02
C ILE A 114 13.79 13.29 15.17
N VAL A 115 13.55 14.61 15.26
CA VAL A 115 12.22 15.18 15.44
C VAL A 115 11.43 15.06 14.14
N GLN A 116 12.06 15.40 13.01
CA GLN A 116 11.50 15.25 11.68
C GLN A 116 11.15 13.79 11.39
N TYR A 117 12.06 12.86 11.69
CA TYR A 117 11.87 11.43 11.47
C TYR A 117 10.71 10.87 12.30
N GLN A 118 10.61 11.23 13.58
CA GLN A 118 9.49 10.82 14.44
C GLN A 118 8.15 11.36 13.92
N ARG A 119 8.11 12.63 13.51
CA ARG A 119 6.91 13.23 12.92
C ARG A 119 6.52 12.54 11.62
N LEU A 120 7.47 12.31 10.73
CA LEU A 120 7.24 11.64 9.45
C LEU A 120 6.77 10.19 9.67
N THR A 121 7.33 9.49 10.65
CA THR A 121 6.89 8.14 11.04
C THR A 121 5.43 8.12 11.49
N ARG A 122 5.01 9.06 12.37
CA ARG A 122 3.60 9.19 12.79
C ARG A 122 2.68 9.48 11.61
N ASN A 123 3.08 10.40 10.74
CA ASN A 123 2.33 10.71 9.52
C ASN A 123 2.19 9.49 8.60
N ALA A 124 3.25 8.70 8.43
CA ALA A 124 3.23 7.48 7.62
C ALA A 124 2.32 6.39 8.20
N ILE A 125 2.30 6.23 9.53
CA ILE A 125 1.37 5.32 10.22
C ILE A 125 -0.08 5.77 10.02
N GLU A 126 -0.38 7.07 10.17
CA GLU A 126 -1.72 7.62 9.93
C GLU A 126 -2.16 7.44 8.46
N ALA A 127 -1.29 7.77 7.51
CA ALA A 127 -1.57 7.65 6.07
C ALA A 127 -1.79 6.18 5.66
N SER A 128 -0.89 5.28 6.06
CA SER A 128 -1.03 3.84 5.78
C SER A 128 -2.26 3.23 6.46
N SER A 129 -2.68 3.76 7.62
CA SER A 129 -3.92 3.32 8.28
C SER A 129 -5.17 3.63 7.45
N TRP A 130 -5.19 4.75 6.72
CA TRP A 130 -6.28 5.05 5.78
C TRP A 130 -6.27 4.13 4.56
N LEU A 131 -5.09 3.80 4.01
CA LEU A 131 -4.97 2.77 2.97
C LEU A 131 -5.52 1.42 3.46
N LYS A 132 -5.17 1.01 4.69
CA LYS A 132 -5.69 -0.20 5.32
C LYS A 132 -7.22 -0.17 5.43
N ARG A 133 -7.81 0.90 5.98
CA ARG A 133 -9.27 1.01 6.17
C ARG A 133 -10.03 0.88 4.85
N TYR A 134 -9.64 1.64 3.83
CA TYR A 134 -10.30 1.55 2.52
C TYR A 134 -10.01 0.24 1.81
N THR A 135 -8.83 -0.34 2.02
CA THR A 135 -8.53 -1.68 1.50
C THR A 135 -9.53 -2.67 2.08
N GLN A 136 -9.69 -2.71 3.41
CA GLN A 136 -10.65 -3.59 4.09
C GLN A 136 -12.08 -3.41 3.58
N ALA A 137 -12.50 -2.16 3.35
CA ALA A 137 -13.86 -1.82 2.94
C ALA A 137 -14.15 -2.07 1.45
N LEU A 138 -13.20 -1.80 0.54
CA LEU A 138 -13.45 -1.75 -0.90
C LEU A 138 -12.97 -2.98 -1.67
N LEU A 139 -11.88 -3.60 -1.23
CA LEU A 139 -11.29 -4.74 -1.93
C LEU A 139 -11.82 -6.04 -1.35
N GLU A 140 -12.20 -6.97 -2.22
CA GLU A 140 -12.72 -8.27 -1.79
C GLU A 140 -11.60 -9.11 -1.15
N LYS A 141 -11.95 -9.88 -0.13
CA LYS A 141 -11.04 -10.86 0.48
C LYS A 141 -11.03 -12.11 -0.38
N ASP A 142 -9.84 -12.69 -0.59
CA ASP A 142 -9.71 -13.93 -1.35
C ASP A 142 -10.32 -15.09 -0.55
N LYS A 143 -11.44 -15.66 -1.01
CA LYS A 143 -12.18 -16.71 -0.30
C LYS A 143 -11.38 -18.02 -0.13
N LYS A 144 -10.32 -18.23 -0.92
CA LYS A 144 -9.45 -19.41 -0.80
C LYS A 144 -8.68 -19.48 0.52
N GLN A 145 -8.42 -18.34 1.18
CA GLN A 145 -7.73 -18.33 2.49
C GLN A 145 -8.64 -18.70 3.66
N GLU A 146 -9.97 -18.68 3.49
CA GLU A 146 -10.90 -19.05 4.57
C GLU A 146 -11.03 -20.57 4.77
N GLN A 147 -10.83 -21.36 3.73
CA GLN A 147 -10.89 -22.83 3.85
C GLN A 147 -9.69 -23.39 4.63
N ASN A 148 -8.49 -22.82 4.46
CA ASN A 148 -7.30 -23.32 5.16
C ASN A 148 -7.30 -22.96 6.65
N ASN A 149 -7.83 -21.80 7.04
CA ASN A 149 -7.88 -21.38 8.45
C ASN A 149 -9.04 -22.00 9.23
N ALA A 150 -10.03 -22.60 8.55
CA ALA A 150 -11.16 -23.26 9.18
C ALA A 150 -10.93 -24.78 9.40
N THR A 151 -9.89 -25.35 8.78
CA THR A 151 -9.46 -26.74 9.00
C THR A 151 -8.40 -26.92 10.09
N ASP A 152 -7.83 -25.82 10.58
CA ASP A 152 -6.78 -25.80 11.62
C ASP A 152 -7.30 -25.35 13.01
N ALA A 153 -8.64 -25.31 13.20
CA ALA A 153 -9.31 -25.00 14.47
C ALA A 153 -10.27 -26.13 14.86
#